data_AF-A0A094MUN2-F1
#
_entry.id   AF-A0A094MUN2-F1
#
_cell.length_a   1.000
_cell.length_b   1.000
_cell.length_c   1.000
_cell.angle_alpha   90.00
_cell.angle_beta   90.00
_cell.angle_gamma   90.00
#
_symmetry.space_group_name_H-M   'P 1'
#
loop_
_entity.id
_entity.type
_entity.pdbx_description
1 polymer ?
#
loop_
_entity_poly.entity_id
_entity_poly.type
_entity_poly.pdbx_seq_one_letter_code
_entity_poly.pdbx_strand_id
1 'polypeptide(L)'
;QYFWLLVLSRGLVGIGEASYSTIAPTIIGDLFTKNTRTLMLSVFYFAIPLGSGLGYITGSSVKQVAGDWHWALRVSPLLGMITGTLILIFVPAAKRGNVEQLGGQLKARTSWLRDMKALIRNRSYVFSSLATSAVSFATGALGMWIPLYLHRAQVVQKTAETCSSPPCSTKDSLIFGAITCFTGFLGVITGAGATKWCRLKTQRADPLVCAVGMLGSAIFICLIFVAAKSSIVGAYICIFIGETLLFSNWAITADILMYVVIPTRRATAVALQSFTSHLLGDAGSPYLIGFVS
;
A
#
# COMPACT_ATOMS: atom_id res chain seq x y z
N GLN A 1 25.03 -17.82 -7.20
CA GLN A 1 25.08 -19.16 -6.58
C GLN A 1 24.16 -19.34 -5.36
N TYR A 2 23.56 -18.29 -4.75
CA TYR A 2 22.64 -18.43 -3.60
C TYR A 2 21.21 -17.91 -3.84
N PHE A 3 20.66 -18.11 -5.04
CA PHE A 3 19.30 -17.64 -5.38
C PHE A 3 18.24 -18.21 -4.42
N TRP A 4 18.32 -19.50 -4.09
CA TRP A 4 17.39 -20.16 -3.17
C TRP A 4 17.38 -19.56 -1.77
N LEU A 5 18.54 -19.12 -1.26
CA LEU A 5 18.64 -18.46 0.04
C LEU A 5 17.96 -17.08 0.01
N LEU A 6 18.08 -16.35 -1.11
CA LEU A 6 17.35 -15.10 -1.32
C LEU A 6 15.84 -15.34 -1.37
N VAL A 7 15.39 -16.38 -2.08
CA VAL A 7 13.96 -16.76 -2.13
C VAL A 7 13.43 -17.13 -0.75
N LEU A 8 14.16 -17.95 0.01
CA LEU A 8 13.76 -18.36 1.35
C LEU A 8 13.69 -17.17 2.31
N SER A 9 14.72 -16.32 2.32
CA SER A 9 14.74 -15.12 3.18
C SER A 9 13.62 -14.14 2.83
N ARG A 10 13.31 -13.93 1.54
CA ARG A 10 12.15 -13.14 1.11
C ARG A 10 10.82 -13.76 1.53
N GLY A 11 10.72 -15.10 1.48
CA GLY A 11 9.55 -15.82 1.99
C GLY A 11 9.34 -15.60 3.49
N LEU A 12 10.40 -15.67 4.29
CA LEU A 12 10.35 -15.41 5.74
C LEU A 12 9.94 -13.97 6.05
N VAL A 13 10.47 -12.99 5.31
CA VAL A 13 10.05 -11.59 5.44
C VAL A 13 8.56 -11.45 5.13
N GLY A 14 8.08 -12.05 4.02
CA GLY A 14 6.66 -12.02 3.66
C GLY A 14 5.74 -12.63 4.71
N ILE A 15 6.15 -13.71 5.38
CA ILE A 15 5.39 -14.30 6.51
C ILE A 15 5.27 -13.30 7.67
N GLY A 16 6.36 -12.61 8.00
CA GLY A 16 6.36 -11.56 9.02
C GLY A 16 5.44 -10.39 8.64
N GLU A 17 5.54 -9.92 7.41
CA GLU A 17 4.73 -8.80 6.88
C GLU A 17 3.23 -9.11 6.86
N ALA A 18 2.85 -10.30 6.42
CA ALA A 18 1.46 -10.77 6.45
C ALA A 18 0.92 -10.85 7.89
N SER A 19 1.76 -11.21 8.86
CA SER A 19 1.34 -11.36 10.25
C SER A 19 0.95 -10.03 10.90
N TYR A 20 1.80 -8.99 10.79
CA TYR A 20 1.48 -7.70 11.43
C TYR A 20 0.43 -6.91 10.64
N SER A 21 0.41 -6.99 9.30
CA SER A 21 -0.55 -6.27 8.46
C SER A 21 -1.99 -6.75 8.67
N THR A 22 -2.18 -8.00 9.09
CA THR A 22 -3.49 -8.56 9.42
C THR A 22 -3.92 -8.28 10.86
N ILE A 23 -2.98 -8.28 11.80
CA ILE A 23 -3.27 -8.10 13.23
C ILE A 23 -3.46 -6.62 13.58
N ALA A 24 -2.58 -5.73 13.12
CA ALA A 24 -2.55 -4.34 13.60
C ALA A 24 -3.86 -3.55 13.31
N PRO A 25 -4.45 -3.58 12.09
CA PRO A 25 -5.71 -2.89 11.83
C PRO A 25 -6.88 -3.42 12.68
N THR A 26 -6.86 -4.71 13.04
CA THR A 26 -7.91 -5.30 13.89
C THR A 26 -7.80 -4.81 15.33
N ILE A 27 -6.57 -4.72 15.88
CA ILE A 27 -6.33 -4.15 17.20
C ILE A 27 -6.78 -2.68 17.23
N ILE A 28 -6.43 -1.89 16.21
CA ILE A 28 -6.87 -0.49 16.10
C ILE A 28 -8.39 -0.41 15.98
N GLY A 29 -9.01 -1.30 15.21
CA GLY A 29 -10.45 -1.38 15.04
C GLY A 29 -11.23 -1.76 16.29
N ASP A 30 -10.57 -2.46 17.23
CA ASP A 30 -11.12 -2.83 18.53
C ASP A 30 -10.87 -1.75 19.60
N LEU A 31 -9.78 -0.98 19.50
CA LEU A 31 -9.47 0.10 20.46
C LEU A 31 -10.27 1.38 20.21
N PHE A 32 -10.66 1.65 18.96
CA PHE A 32 -11.30 2.91 18.56
C PHE A 32 -12.66 2.70 17.89
N THR A 33 -13.58 3.66 18.04
CA THR A 33 -14.94 3.57 17.48
C THR A 33 -15.26 4.75 16.56
N LYS A 34 -16.12 4.53 15.56
CA LYS A 34 -16.64 5.57 14.65
C LYS A 34 -15.51 6.41 14.00
N ASN A 35 -15.59 7.74 14.07
CA ASN A 35 -14.66 8.66 13.41
C ASN A 35 -13.21 8.57 13.93
N THR A 36 -13.00 8.21 15.20
CA THR A 36 -11.64 8.04 15.73
C THR A 36 -10.98 6.79 15.16
N ARG A 37 -11.76 5.75 14.83
CA ARG A 37 -11.25 4.56 14.13
C ARG A 37 -10.73 4.89 12.74
N THR A 38 -11.51 5.61 11.93
CA THR A 38 -11.07 6.03 10.59
C THR A 38 -9.79 6.86 10.68
N LEU A 39 -9.68 7.78 11.64
CA LEU A 39 -8.47 8.57 11.87
C LEU A 39 -7.25 7.71 12.23
N MET A 40 -7.39 6.77 13.17
CA MET A 40 -6.28 5.92 13.60
C MET A 40 -5.86 4.93 12.51
N LEU A 41 -6.82 4.39 11.75
CA LEU A 41 -6.53 3.59 10.56
C LEU A 41 -5.82 4.43 9.49
N SER A 42 -6.20 5.69 9.29
CA SER A 42 -5.48 6.60 8.40
C SER A 42 -4.03 6.82 8.85
N VAL A 43 -3.77 7.02 10.15
CA VAL A 43 -2.39 7.12 10.68
C VAL A 43 -1.60 5.84 10.44
N PHE A 44 -2.23 4.67 10.65
CA PHE A 44 -1.59 3.38 10.39
C PHE A 44 -1.28 3.16 8.91
N TYR A 45 -2.25 3.39 8.02
CA TYR A 45 -2.07 3.17 6.58
C TYR A 45 -1.23 4.25 5.91
N PHE A 46 -1.07 5.42 6.52
CA PHE A 46 -0.07 6.41 6.10
C PHE A 46 1.36 5.86 6.19
N ALA A 47 1.64 4.93 7.11
CA ALA A 47 2.96 4.31 7.22
C ALA A 47 3.37 3.53 5.95
N ILE A 48 2.40 3.06 5.14
CA ILE A 48 2.69 2.31 3.91
C ILE A 48 3.37 3.18 2.85
N PRO A 49 2.76 4.26 2.33
CA PRO A 49 3.43 5.08 1.33
C PRO A 49 4.65 5.82 1.88
N LEU A 50 4.64 6.20 3.16
CA LEU A 50 5.82 6.77 3.82
C LEU A 50 6.98 5.76 3.83
N GLY A 51 6.72 4.53 4.27
CA GLY A 51 7.70 3.45 4.29
C GLY A 51 8.21 3.08 2.90
N SER A 52 7.32 3.01 1.90
CA SER A 52 7.69 2.74 0.50
C SER A 52 8.63 3.81 -0.06
N GLY A 53 8.31 5.10 0.10
CA GLY A 53 9.18 6.17 -0.40
C GLY A 53 10.50 6.27 0.37
N LEU A 54 10.49 6.09 1.71
CA LEU A 54 11.72 5.95 2.50
C LEU A 54 12.55 4.73 2.05
N GLY A 55 11.90 3.66 1.61
CA GLY A 55 12.54 2.47 1.02
C GLY A 55 13.28 2.79 -0.28
N TYR A 56 12.66 3.54 -1.20
CA TYR A 56 13.33 4.02 -2.42
C TYR A 56 14.53 4.92 -2.09
N ILE A 57 14.36 5.85 -1.14
CA ILE A 57 15.42 6.79 -0.73
C ILE A 57 16.59 6.05 -0.08
N THR A 58 16.31 5.22 0.92
CA THR A 58 17.33 4.46 1.66
C THR A 58 18.02 3.47 0.72
N GLY A 59 17.26 2.71 -0.08
CA GLY A 59 17.82 1.70 -0.98
C GLY A 59 18.73 2.30 -2.05
N SER A 60 18.34 3.42 -2.65
CA SER A 60 19.17 4.12 -3.64
C SER A 60 20.40 4.77 -3.01
N SER A 61 20.26 5.42 -1.85
CA SER A 61 21.37 6.11 -1.18
C SER A 61 22.43 5.13 -0.68
N VAL A 62 22.00 4.03 -0.05
CA VAL A 62 22.91 2.98 0.45
C VAL A 62 23.63 2.29 -0.72
N LYS A 63 22.93 2.01 -1.83
CA LYS A 63 23.56 1.48 -3.03
C LYS A 63 24.62 2.41 -3.60
N GLN A 64 24.36 3.73 -3.65
CA GLN A 64 25.33 4.71 -4.14
C GLN A 64 26.58 4.79 -3.25
N VAL A 65 26.42 4.83 -1.93
CA VAL A 65 27.54 4.96 -0.99
C VAL A 65 28.35 3.68 -0.88
N ALA A 66 27.68 2.52 -0.80
CA ALA A 66 28.35 1.24 -0.60
C ALA A 66 28.84 0.58 -1.90
N GLY A 67 28.47 1.13 -3.07
CA GLY A 67 28.77 0.56 -4.39
C GLY A 67 28.08 -0.78 -4.69
N ASP A 68 27.34 -1.33 -3.74
CA ASP A 68 26.73 -2.67 -3.81
C ASP A 68 25.30 -2.66 -3.26
N TRP A 69 24.39 -3.29 -4.01
CA TRP A 69 22.97 -3.39 -3.68
C TRP A 69 22.69 -4.29 -2.47
N HIS A 70 23.59 -5.24 -2.15
CA HIS A 70 23.41 -6.12 -0.99
C HIS A 70 23.31 -5.33 0.32
N TRP A 71 24.01 -4.19 0.43
CA TRP A 71 23.95 -3.34 1.63
C TRP A 71 22.59 -2.69 1.84
N ALA A 72 21.86 -2.37 0.76
CA ALA A 72 20.51 -1.86 0.87
C ALA A 72 19.57 -2.88 1.55
N LEU A 73 19.78 -4.18 1.32
CA LEU A 73 18.99 -5.24 1.97
C LEU A 73 19.32 -5.44 3.45
N ARG A 74 20.51 -5.06 3.90
CA ARG A 74 20.97 -5.26 5.29
C ARG A 74 20.42 -4.21 6.26
N VAL A 75 19.97 -3.06 5.76
CA VAL A 75 19.42 -1.98 6.60
C VAL A 75 18.04 -2.34 7.15
N SER A 76 17.18 -2.98 6.36
CA SER A 76 15.81 -3.28 6.76
C SER A 76 15.70 -4.21 7.98
N PRO A 77 16.47 -5.31 8.11
CA PRO A 77 16.44 -6.15 9.31
C PRO A 77 16.83 -5.41 10.59
N LEU A 78 17.80 -4.49 10.53
CA LEU A 78 18.20 -3.69 11.70
C LEU A 78 17.05 -2.81 12.19
N LEU A 79 16.37 -2.11 11.27
CA LEU A 79 15.18 -1.31 11.60
C LEU A 79 14.04 -2.18 12.13
N GLY A 80 13.85 -3.39 11.58
CA GLY A 80 12.89 -4.38 12.05
C GLY A 80 13.16 -4.84 13.49
N MET A 81 14.42 -5.10 13.84
CA MET A 81 14.78 -5.49 15.21
C MET A 81 14.56 -4.35 16.21
N ILE A 82 14.89 -3.11 15.83
CA ILE A 82 14.65 -1.93 16.67
C ILE A 82 13.16 -1.76 16.93
N THR A 83 12.34 -1.75 15.88
CA THR A 83 10.88 -1.59 16.00
C THR A 83 10.24 -2.75 16.74
N GLY A 84 10.67 -4.00 16.51
CA GLY A 84 10.22 -5.17 17.27
C GLY A 84 10.52 -5.05 18.76
N THR A 85 11.72 -4.58 19.12
CA THR A 85 12.12 -4.35 20.52
C THR A 85 11.27 -3.25 21.16
N LEU A 86 11.03 -2.15 20.45
CA LEU A 86 10.16 -1.07 20.91
C LEU A 86 8.73 -1.58 21.16
N ILE A 87 8.19 -2.42 20.29
CA ILE A 87 6.85 -3.02 20.48
C ILE A 87 6.83 -3.88 21.75
N LEU A 88 7.85 -4.71 21.98
CA LEU A 88 7.93 -5.55 23.17
C LEU A 88 7.99 -4.76 24.49
N ILE A 89 8.62 -3.58 24.47
CA ILE A 89 8.78 -2.72 25.65
C ILE A 89 7.52 -1.86 25.87
N PHE A 90 6.99 -1.25 24.82
CA PHE A 90 6.00 -0.17 24.93
C PHE A 90 4.55 -0.59 24.69
N VAL A 91 4.29 -1.70 24.00
CA VAL A 91 2.91 -2.14 23.74
C VAL A 91 2.51 -3.12 24.83
N PRO A 92 1.67 -2.71 25.81
CA PRO A 92 1.18 -3.63 26.82
C PRO A 92 0.37 -4.72 26.13
N ALA A 93 0.38 -5.94 26.67
CA ALA A 93 -0.48 -7.00 26.19
C ALA A 93 -1.95 -6.57 26.30
N ALA A 94 -2.49 -5.99 25.22
CA ALA A 94 -3.87 -5.58 25.18
C ALA A 94 -4.72 -6.83 25.37
N LYS A 95 -5.51 -6.89 26.46
CA LYS A 95 -6.51 -7.93 26.62
C LYS A 95 -7.48 -7.80 25.45
N ARG A 96 -7.38 -8.72 24.48
CA ARG A 96 -8.37 -8.88 23.40
C ARG A 96 -9.75 -8.95 24.06
N GLY A 97 -10.67 -8.07 23.65
CA GLY A 97 -12.08 -8.15 24.07
C GLY A 97 -12.59 -7.13 25.07
N ASN A 98 -11.90 -6.02 25.36
CA ASN A 98 -12.48 -4.97 26.24
C ASN A 98 -13.77 -4.32 25.69
N VAL A 99 -14.12 -4.53 24.42
CA VAL A 99 -15.40 -4.07 23.82
C VAL A 99 -16.48 -5.16 23.83
N GLU A 100 -16.14 -6.43 24.12
CA GLU A 100 -17.11 -7.53 24.24
C GLU A 100 -17.79 -7.58 25.62
N GLN A 101 -17.30 -6.81 26.60
CA GLN A 101 -17.87 -6.83 27.95
C GLN A 101 -19.23 -6.12 28.05
N LEU A 102 -19.70 -5.46 26.98
CA LEU A 102 -21.03 -4.84 26.92
C LEU A 102 -22.09 -5.65 26.16
N GLY A 103 -21.77 -6.85 25.65
CA GLY A 103 -22.73 -7.63 24.86
C GLY A 103 -22.43 -9.12 24.91
N GLY A 104 -22.79 -9.76 26.02
CA GLY A 104 -22.61 -11.19 26.22
C GLY A 104 -23.47 -12.05 25.30
N GLN A 105 -23.12 -12.18 24.01
CA GLN A 105 -23.65 -13.20 23.09
C GLN A 105 -22.74 -13.61 21.90
N LEU A 106 -21.58 -12.99 21.64
CA LEU A 106 -20.71 -13.38 20.52
C LEU A 106 -19.79 -14.58 20.84
N LYS A 107 -20.35 -15.67 21.38
CA LYS A 107 -19.57 -16.82 21.89
C LYS A 107 -19.61 -18.08 21.01
N ALA A 108 -19.74 -17.94 19.70
CA ALA A 108 -19.60 -19.08 18.79
C ALA A 108 -18.30 -18.95 17.99
N ARG A 109 -17.27 -19.71 18.38
CA ARG A 109 -16.07 -19.95 17.56
C ARG A 109 -16.53 -20.68 16.30
N THR A 110 -16.78 -19.93 15.23
CA THR A 110 -17.20 -20.47 13.95
C THR A 110 -16.06 -21.25 13.31
N SER A 111 -16.41 -22.30 12.56
CA SER A 111 -15.40 -23.03 11.78
C SER A 111 -14.83 -22.13 10.68
N TRP A 112 -13.51 -22.19 10.47
CA TRP A 112 -12.82 -21.39 9.45
C TRP A 112 -13.44 -21.51 8.06
N LEU A 113 -13.87 -22.72 7.66
CA LEU A 113 -14.56 -22.95 6.38
C LEU A 113 -15.91 -22.21 6.30
N ARG A 114 -16.64 -22.12 7.41
CA ARG A 114 -17.90 -21.37 7.47
C ARG A 114 -17.66 -19.87 7.34
N ASP A 115 -16.58 -19.38 7.93
CA ASP A 115 -16.22 -17.97 7.84
C ASP A 115 -15.78 -17.59 6.43
N MET A 116 -14.97 -18.43 5.78
CA MET A 116 -14.56 -18.22 4.40
C MET A 116 -15.76 -18.25 3.44
N LYS A 117 -16.67 -19.21 3.60
CA LYS A 117 -17.93 -19.26 2.81
C LYS A 117 -18.80 -18.01 3.04
N ALA A 118 -18.88 -17.51 4.27
CA ALA A 118 -19.64 -16.32 4.58
C ALA A 118 -19.03 -15.05 3.97
N LEU A 119 -17.70 -14.94 3.96
CA LEU A 119 -16.98 -13.82 3.33
C LEU A 119 -17.20 -13.82 1.82
N ILE A 120 -17.02 -14.96 1.15
CA ILE A 120 -17.20 -15.06 -0.32
C ILE A 120 -18.66 -14.78 -0.72
N ARG A 121 -19.65 -15.09 0.13
CA ARG A 121 -21.06 -14.78 -0.14
C ARG A 121 -21.40 -13.30 0.03
N ASN A 122 -20.59 -12.54 0.77
CA ASN A 122 -20.79 -11.11 0.97
C ASN A 122 -20.26 -10.34 -0.26
N ARG A 123 -21.20 -9.95 -1.14
CA ARG A 123 -20.87 -9.23 -2.39
C ARG A 123 -20.08 -7.94 -2.15
N SER A 124 -20.42 -7.18 -1.10
CA SER A 124 -19.69 -5.94 -0.77
C SER A 124 -18.24 -6.22 -0.42
N TYR A 125 -17.98 -7.29 0.33
CA TYR A 125 -16.60 -7.72 0.65
C TYR A 125 -15.84 -8.18 -0.60
N VAL A 126 -16.47 -9.00 -1.45
CA VAL A 126 -15.84 -9.50 -2.68
C VAL A 126 -15.50 -8.35 -3.63
N PHE A 127 -16.45 -7.45 -3.93
CA PHE A 127 -16.19 -6.32 -4.81
C PHE A 127 -15.16 -5.35 -4.22
N SER A 128 -15.20 -5.09 -2.92
CA SER A 128 -14.18 -4.28 -2.26
C SER A 128 -12.80 -4.93 -2.34
N SER A 129 -12.71 -6.26 -2.21
CA SER A 129 -11.43 -6.99 -2.29
C SER A 129 -10.86 -7.00 -3.70
N LEU A 130 -11.71 -7.18 -4.71
CA LEU A 130 -11.31 -7.08 -6.12
C LEU A 130 -10.86 -5.65 -6.47
N ALA A 131 -11.56 -4.64 -5.97
CA ALA A 131 -11.17 -3.24 -6.13
C ALA A 131 -9.78 -2.98 -5.52
N THR A 132 -9.54 -3.39 -4.27
CA THR A 132 -8.21 -3.28 -3.63
C THR A 132 -7.13 -3.97 -4.47
N SER A 133 -7.42 -5.16 -4.99
CA SER A 133 -6.48 -5.92 -5.81
C SER A 133 -6.13 -5.18 -7.11
N ALA A 134 -7.11 -4.56 -7.76
CA ALA A 134 -6.89 -3.73 -8.94
C ALA A 134 -6.06 -2.46 -8.63
N VAL A 135 -6.29 -1.82 -7.48
CA VAL A 135 -5.46 -0.70 -7.02
C VAL A 135 -4.04 -1.16 -6.77
N SER A 136 -3.84 -2.26 -6.03
CA SER A 136 -2.52 -2.87 -5.79
C SER A 136 -1.81 -3.24 -7.09
N PHE A 137 -2.53 -3.79 -8.08
CA PHE A 137 -1.98 -4.05 -9.41
C PHE A 137 -1.36 -2.79 -10.00
N ALA A 138 -2.13 -1.71 -10.07
CA ALA A 138 -1.69 -0.43 -10.62
C ALA A 138 -0.50 0.13 -9.83
N THR A 139 -0.54 0.11 -8.49
CA THR A 139 0.55 0.60 -7.65
C THR A 139 1.84 -0.19 -7.86
N GLY A 140 1.79 -1.52 -7.89
CA GLY A 140 2.97 -2.37 -8.10
C GLY A 140 3.60 -2.14 -9.47
N ALA A 141 2.76 -2.03 -10.50
CA ALA A 141 3.17 -1.74 -11.87
C ALA A 141 3.87 -0.37 -11.97
N LEU A 142 3.21 0.68 -11.47
CA LEU A 142 3.73 2.04 -11.54
C LEU A 142 5.03 2.19 -10.76
N GLY A 143 5.11 1.59 -9.57
CA GLY A 143 6.30 1.65 -8.73
C GLY A 143 7.56 1.11 -9.42
N MET A 144 7.44 -0.02 -10.14
CA MET A 144 8.58 -0.56 -10.89
C MET A 144 8.87 0.23 -12.17
N TRP A 145 7.83 0.51 -12.98
CA TRP A 145 8.01 0.92 -14.37
C TRP A 145 8.14 2.43 -14.57
N ILE A 146 7.51 3.27 -13.75
CA ILE A 146 7.53 4.73 -13.95
C ILE A 146 8.93 5.33 -13.81
N PRO A 147 9.74 5.01 -12.77
CA PRO A 147 11.10 5.54 -12.68
C PRO A 147 11.97 5.14 -13.89
N LEU A 148 11.83 3.88 -14.34
CA LEU A 148 12.56 3.38 -15.50
C LEU A 148 12.10 4.05 -16.80
N TYR A 149 10.79 4.26 -16.95
CA TYR A 149 10.22 4.94 -18.10
C TYR A 149 10.68 6.40 -18.18
N LEU A 150 10.68 7.15 -17.07
CA LEU A 150 11.14 8.54 -17.03
C LEU A 150 12.62 8.65 -17.40
N HIS A 151 13.45 7.76 -16.86
CA HIS A 151 14.86 7.71 -17.23
C HIS A 151 15.05 7.48 -18.74
N ARG A 152 14.30 6.53 -19.33
CA ARG A 152 14.33 6.28 -20.78
C ARG A 152 13.82 7.47 -21.59
N ALA A 153 12.77 8.15 -21.12
CA ALA A 153 12.24 9.34 -21.78
C ALA A 153 13.26 10.48 -21.82
N GLN A 154 14.01 10.70 -20.72
CA GLN A 154 15.08 11.69 -20.66
C GLN A 154 16.22 11.38 -21.63
N VAL A 155 16.59 10.11 -21.77
CA VAL A 155 17.61 9.67 -22.74
C VAL A 155 17.15 9.97 -24.17
N VAL A 156 15.90 9.66 -24.52
CA VAL A 156 15.33 9.98 -25.84
C VAL A 156 15.27 11.50 -26.09
N GLN A 157 15.01 12.29 -25.05
CA GLN A 157 15.03 13.75 -25.10
C GLN A 157 16.43 14.36 -25.08
N LYS A 158 17.49 13.55 -25.05
CA LYS A 158 18.90 14.00 -24.96
C LYS A 158 19.20 14.85 -23.73
N THR A 159 18.42 14.69 -22.66
CA THR A 159 18.62 15.38 -21.37
C THR A 159 19.39 14.53 -20.37
N ALA A 160 19.52 13.22 -20.62
CA ALA A 160 20.34 12.30 -19.85
C ALA A 160 21.16 11.39 -20.79
N GLU A 161 22.35 10.97 -20.34
CA GLU A 161 23.17 10.02 -21.07
C GLU A 161 22.68 8.58 -20.86
N THR A 162 22.92 7.72 -21.86
CA THR A 162 22.70 6.28 -21.72
C THR A 162 23.59 5.71 -20.63
N CYS A 163 23.05 4.80 -19.82
CA CYS A 163 23.84 4.15 -18.78
C CYS A 163 24.96 3.29 -19.41
N SER A 164 26.15 3.87 -19.48
CA SER A 164 27.35 3.27 -20.09
C SER A 164 28.19 2.47 -19.08
N SER A 165 28.07 2.75 -17.79
CA SER A 165 28.68 1.95 -16.71
C SER A 165 27.78 1.86 -15.47
N PRO A 166 27.61 0.67 -14.85
CA PRO A 166 26.89 0.53 -13.59
C PRO A 166 27.72 1.09 -12.42
N PRO A 167 27.10 1.76 -11.42
CA PRO A 167 25.66 1.91 -11.22
C PRO A 167 25.05 3.10 -11.99
N CYS A 168 23.94 2.85 -12.70
CA CYS A 168 23.17 3.91 -13.36
C CYS A 168 22.64 4.96 -12.37
N SER A 169 22.43 6.19 -12.85
CA SER A 169 21.79 7.28 -12.09
C SER A 169 20.45 6.82 -11.49
N THR A 170 20.32 6.93 -10.16
CA THR A 170 19.07 6.61 -9.44
C THR A 170 18.25 7.86 -9.11
N LYS A 171 18.51 8.98 -9.79
CA LYS A 171 17.86 10.27 -9.53
C LYS A 171 16.34 10.20 -9.69
N ASP A 172 15.85 9.55 -10.74
CA ASP A 172 14.40 9.46 -10.98
C ASP A 172 13.71 8.54 -9.97
N SER A 173 14.39 7.48 -9.49
CA SER A 173 13.89 6.65 -8.38
C SER A 173 13.84 7.42 -7.05
N LEU A 174 14.81 8.30 -6.80
CA LEU A 174 14.82 9.18 -5.62
C LEU A 174 13.69 10.20 -5.67
N ILE A 175 13.52 10.88 -6.80
CA ILE A 175 12.45 11.88 -7.00
C ILE A 175 11.09 11.19 -6.91
N PHE A 176 10.92 10.05 -7.58
CA PHE A 176 9.69 9.26 -7.51
C PHE A 176 9.39 8.86 -6.07
N GLY A 177 10.37 8.29 -5.33
CA GLY A 177 10.20 7.93 -3.93
C GLY A 177 9.80 9.11 -3.03
N ALA A 178 10.40 10.28 -3.24
CA ALA A 178 10.04 11.50 -2.52
C ALA A 178 8.60 11.94 -2.85
N ILE A 179 8.21 11.95 -4.13
CA ILE A 179 6.84 12.22 -4.57
C ILE A 179 5.88 11.24 -3.90
N THR A 180 6.15 9.93 -3.96
CA THR A 180 5.33 8.87 -3.33
C THR A 180 5.15 9.08 -1.82
N CYS A 181 6.18 9.52 -1.09
CA CYS A 181 6.03 9.88 0.32
C CYS A 181 5.00 11.00 0.53
N PHE A 182 5.15 12.10 -0.22
CA PHE A 182 4.28 13.28 -0.09
C PHE A 182 2.85 13.01 -0.58
N THR A 183 2.71 12.34 -1.72
CA THR A 183 1.41 11.99 -2.30
C THR A 183 0.69 10.94 -1.46
N GLY A 184 1.42 10.05 -0.79
CA GLY A 184 0.87 9.15 0.22
C GLY A 184 0.22 9.88 1.38
N PHE A 185 0.94 10.84 1.98
CA PHE A 185 0.43 11.68 3.06
C PHE A 185 -0.80 12.46 2.62
N LEU A 186 -0.67 13.21 1.52
CA LEU A 186 -1.74 14.04 0.98
C LEU A 186 -2.93 13.19 0.55
N GLY A 187 -2.70 12.04 -0.06
CA GLY A 187 -3.74 11.11 -0.49
C GLY A 187 -4.57 10.64 0.69
N VAL A 188 -3.95 10.13 1.75
CA VAL A 188 -4.67 9.66 2.94
C VAL A 188 -5.49 10.78 3.59
N ILE A 189 -4.93 11.99 3.73
CA ILE A 189 -5.64 13.13 4.31
C ILE A 189 -6.80 13.59 3.42
N THR A 190 -6.56 13.75 2.14
CA THR A 190 -7.58 14.18 1.17
C THR A 190 -8.69 13.16 1.06
N GLY A 191 -8.38 11.85 1.05
CA GLY A 191 -9.35 10.76 1.07
C GLY A 191 -10.21 10.76 2.33
N ALA A 192 -9.60 10.87 3.51
CA ALA A 192 -10.33 10.94 4.78
C ALA A 192 -11.22 12.20 4.87
N GLY A 193 -10.69 13.35 4.46
CA GLY A 193 -11.43 14.63 4.42
C GLY A 193 -12.60 14.60 3.44
N ALA A 194 -12.37 14.15 2.21
CA ALA A 194 -13.39 14.01 1.18
C ALA A 194 -14.50 13.05 1.63
N THR A 195 -14.13 11.92 2.23
CA THR A 195 -15.09 10.95 2.78
C THR A 195 -15.91 11.56 3.91
N LYS A 196 -15.27 12.25 4.86
CA LYS A 196 -15.98 12.95 5.95
C LYS A 196 -16.98 13.96 5.43
N TRP A 197 -16.62 14.74 4.41
CA TRP A 197 -17.51 15.72 3.80
C TRP A 197 -18.66 15.05 3.03
N CYS A 198 -18.37 14.04 2.21
CA CYS A 198 -19.38 13.29 1.47
C CYS A 198 -20.35 12.51 2.39
N ARG A 199 -19.90 12.05 3.56
CA ARG A 199 -20.74 11.38 4.57
C ARG A 199 -21.85 12.29 5.11
N LEU A 200 -21.69 13.61 5.04
CA LEU A 200 -22.77 14.57 5.39
C LEU A 200 -23.93 14.54 4.39
N LYS A 201 -23.67 14.09 3.15
CA LYS A 201 -24.66 14.11 2.05
C LYS A 201 -25.19 12.73 1.69
N THR A 202 -24.37 11.68 1.83
CA THR A 202 -24.76 10.32 1.42
C THR A 202 -24.11 9.24 2.29
N GLN A 203 -24.85 8.17 2.52
CA GLN A 203 -24.35 6.96 3.20
C GLN A 203 -23.38 6.16 2.32
N ARG A 204 -23.35 6.42 1.01
CA ARG A 204 -22.43 5.76 0.05
C ARG A 204 -21.17 6.60 -0.22
N ALA A 205 -20.76 7.41 0.74
CA ALA A 205 -19.64 8.32 0.59
C ALA A 205 -18.33 7.58 0.27
N ASP A 206 -18.01 6.55 1.06
CA ASP A 206 -16.72 5.84 0.98
C ASP A 206 -16.48 5.24 -0.43
N PRO A 207 -17.39 4.43 -1.01
CA PRO A 207 -17.16 3.87 -2.34
C PRO A 207 -17.17 4.91 -3.46
N LEU A 208 -17.93 6.00 -3.29
CA LEU A 208 -18.06 7.05 -4.30
C LEU A 208 -16.79 7.92 -4.37
N VAL A 209 -16.22 8.26 -3.21
CA VAL A 209 -14.90 8.91 -3.14
C VAL A 209 -13.85 8.02 -3.76
N CYS A 210 -13.90 6.71 -3.50
CA CYS A 210 -12.96 5.78 -4.13
C CYS A 210 -13.08 5.74 -5.65
N ALA A 211 -14.31 5.65 -6.17
CA ALA A 211 -14.56 5.62 -7.61
C ALA A 211 -14.06 6.88 -8.32
N VAL A 212 -14.36 8.07 -7.77
CA VAL A 212 -13.91 9.36 -8.33
C VAL A 212 -12.39 9.48 -8.25
N GLY A 213 -11.80 9.11 -7.11
CA GLY A 213 -10.35 9.10 -6.93
C GLY A 213 -9.66 8.19 -7.96
N MET A 214 -10.22 7.01 -8.22
CA MET A 214 -9.61 6.07 -9.16
C MET A 214 -9.76 6.44 -10.63
N LEU A 215 -10.93 6.96 -11.02
CA LEU A 215 -11.11 7.49 -12.38
C LEU A 215 -10.19 8.70 -12.62
N GLY A 216 -10.08 9.60 -11.65
CA GLY A 216 -9.17 10.73 -11.73
C GLY A 216 -7.71 10.29 -11.82
N SER A 217 -7.30 9.35 -10.96
CA SER A 217 -5.94 8.78 -10.99
C SER A 217 -5.60 8.15 -12.35
N ALA A 218 -6.51 7.36 -12.93
CA ALA A 218 -6.31 6.75 -14.24
C ALA A 218 -6.08 7.79 -15.35
N ILE A 219 -6.83 8.89 -15.35
CA ILE A 219 -6.64 9.98 -16.32
C ILE A 219 -5.23 10.57 -16.19
N PHE A 220 -4.81 10.93 -14.97
CA PHE A 220 -3.50 11.51 -14.75
C PHE A 220 -2.36 10.54 -15.04
N ILE A 221 -2.52 9.25 -14.75
CA ILE A 221 -1.54 8.22 -15.10
C ILE A 221 -1.36 8.14 -16.63
N CYS A 222 -2.45 8.14 -17.41
CA CYS A 222 -2.37 8.18 -18.87
C CYS A 222 -1.66 9.45 -19.37
N LEU A 223 -1.91 10.60 -18.72
CA LEU A 223 -1.25 11.87 -19.06
C LEU A 223 0.26 11.86 -18.79
N ILE A 224 0.77 11.02 -17.89
CA ILE A 224 2.23 10.87 -17.68
C ILE A 224 2.92 10.53 -19.00
N PHE A 225 2.39 9.56 -19.75
CA PHE A 225 3.01 9.09 -20.99
C PHE A 225 2.99 10.14 -22.10
N VAL A 226 1.97 10.99 -22.12
CA VAL A 226 1.87 12.12 -23.06
C VAL A 226 2.81 13.25 -22.63
N ALA A 227 2.77 13.64 -21.36
CA ALA A 227 3.57 14.73 -20.81
C ALA A 227 5.07 14.41 -20.88
N ALA A 228 5.47 13.16 -20.59
CA ALA A 228 6.87 12.73 -20.64
C ALA A 228 7.52 12.88 -22.01
N LYS A 229 6.75 12.97 -23.11
CA LYS A 229 7.28 13.23 -24.45
C LYS A 229 7.72 14.69 -24.63
N SER A 230 7.02 15.63 -24.00
CA SER A 230 7.26 17.08 -24.18
C SER A 230 7.99 17.71 -22.99
N SER A 231 7.70 17.27 -21.76
CA SER A 231 8.28 17.82 -20.53
C SER A 231 8.28 16.79 -19.40
N ILE A 232 9.47 16.47 -18.90
CA ILE A 232 9.66 15.59 -17.73
C ILE A 232 9.05 16.20 -16.46
N VAL A 233 9.11 17.53 -16.31
CA VAL A 233 8.49 18.23 -15.17
C VAL A 233 6.97 18.07 -15.23
N GLY A 234 6.37 18.18 -16.42
CA GLY A 234 4.95 17.92 -16.62
C GLY A 234 4.56 16.49 -16.24
N ALA A 235 5.40 15.50 -16.54
CA ALA A 235 5.20 14.12 -16.14
C ALA A 235 5.24 13.95 -14.61
N TYR A 236 6.18 14.61 -13.92
CA TYR A 236 6.23 14.60 -12.44
C TYR A 236 5.00 15.22 -11.79
N ILE A 237 4.45 16.30 -12.35
CA ILE A 237 3.19 16.91 -11.86
C ILE A 237 2.02 15.92 -12.04
N CYS A 238 1.94 15.25 -13.19
CA CYS A 238 0.92 14.23 -13.44
C CYS A 238 1.05 13.04 -12.48
N ILE A 239 2.27 12.59 -12.20
CA ILE A 239 2.55 11.56 -11.19
C ILE A 239 2.06 12.02 -9.82
N PHE A 240 2.40 13.24 -9.42
CA PHE A 240 2.02 13.78 -8.11
C PHE A 240 0.49 13.76 -7.90
N ILE A 241 -0.27 14.25 -8.89
CA ILE A 241 -1.73 14.29 -8.80
C ILE A 241 -2.31 12.87 -8.89
N GLY A 242 -1.83 12.06 -9.84
CA GLY A 242 -2.30 10.69 -10.05
C GLY A 242 -2.09 9.78 -8.83
N GLU A 243 -0.92 9.87 -8.20
CA GLU A 243 -0.61 9.13 -6.97
C GLU A 243 -1.39 9.64 -5.77
N THR A 244 -1.57 10.96 -5.61
CA THR A 244 -2.38 11.51 -4.50
C THR A 244 -3.80 10.96 -4.56
N LEU A 245 -4.40 10.97 -5.75
CA LEU A 245 -5.73 10.38 -5.98
C LEU A 245 -5.73 8.87 -5.77
N LEU A 246 -4.66 8.17 -6.14
CA LEU A 246 -4.52 6.73 -5.91
C LEU A 246 -4.48 6.39 -4.42
N PHE A 247 -3.62 7.06 -3.65
CA PHE A 247 -3.42 6.80 -2.23
C PHE A 247 -4.60 7.24 -1.36
N SER A 248 -5.51 8.08 -1.89
CA SER A 248 -6.76 8.43 -1.19
C SER A 248 -7.64 7.22 -0.86
N ASN A 249 -7.52 6.13 -1.62
CA ASN A 249 -8.32 4.91 -1.47
C ASN A 249 -7.88 4.01 -0.31
N TRP A 250 -6.63 4.12 0.13
CA TRP A 250 -5.99 3.11 0.99
C TRP A 250 -6.69 2.99 2.35
N ALA A 251 -6.83 4.11 3.06
CA ALA A 251 -7.50 4.12 4.36
C ALA A 251 -9.01 3.87 4.25
N ILE A 252 -9.65 4.38 3.19
CA ILE A 252 -11.09 4.24 2.96
C ILE A 252 -11.44 2.77 2.79
N THR A 253 -10.72 2.06 1.92
CA THR A 253 -11.01 0.65 1.61
C THR A 253 -10.85 -0.27 2.82
N ALA A 254 -9.91 0.06 3.71
CA ALA A 254 -9.78 -0.64 4.97
C ALA A 254 -10.95 -0.36 5.93
N ASP A 255 -11.45 0.87 6.02
CA ASP A 255 -12.66 1.17 6.81
C ASP A 255 -13.89 0.44 6.22
N ILE A 256 -14.01 0.36 4.89
CA ILE A 256 -15.03 -0.44 4.18
C ILE A 256 -15.05 -1.89 4.68
N LEU A 257 -13.88 -2.55 4.73
CA LEU A 257 -13.80 -3.91 5.26
C LEU A 257 -14.30 -4.00 6.70
N MET A 258 -13.90 -3.04 7.55
CA MET A 258 -14.21 -3.08 8.99
C MET A 258 -15.71 -2.93 9.29
N TYR A 259 -16.49 -2.26 8.45
CA TYR A 259 -17.95 -2.17 8.64
C TYR A 259 -18.77 -3.18 7.81
N VAL A 260 -18.22 -3.71 6.71
CA VAL A 260 -18.88 -4.76 5.90
C VAL A 260 -18.74 -6.15 6.54
N VAL A 261 -17.72 -6.34 7.38
CA VAL A 261 -17.42 -7.62 8.05
C VAL A 261 -17.62 -7.52 9.56
N ILE A 262 -18.32 -8.52 10.12
CA ILE A 262 -18.54 -8.63 11.57
C ILE A 262 -17.21 -8.78 12.33
N PRO A 263 -17.09 -8.23 13.56
CA PRO A 263 -15.84 -8.23 14.32
C PRO A 263 -15.13 -9.59 14.40
N THR A 264 -15.88 -10.66 14.67
CA THR A 264 -15.36 -12.02 14.82
C THR A 264 -14.68 -12.59 13.57
N ARG A 265 -14.94 -12.01 12.39
CA ARG A 265 -14.38 -12.45 11.10
C ARG A 265 -13.41 -11.46 10.47
N ARG A 266 -13.17 -10.30 11.10
CA ARG A 266 -12.36 -9.21 10.51
C ARG A 266 -10.93 -9.65 10.21
N ALA A 267 -10.28 -10.37 11.13
CA ALA A 267 -8.90 -10.81 10.93
C ALA A 267 -8.77 -11.71 9.69
N THR A 268 -9.66 -12.69 9.54
CA THR A 268 -9.72 -13.57 8.36
C THR A 268 -10.02 -12.78 7.09
N ALA A 269 -10.91 -11.78 7.15
CA ALA A 269 -11.25 -10.95 6.01
C ALA A 269 -10.08 -10.08 5.55
N VAL A 270 -9.33 -9.46 6.49
CA VAL A 270 -8.13 -8.67 6.17
C VAL A 270 -7.07 -9.57 5.55
N ALA A 271 -6.84 -10.76 6.13
CA ALA A 271 -5.89 -11.73 5.60
C ALA A 271 -6.23 -12.18 4.18
N LEU A 272 -7.50 -12.54 3.94
CA LEU A 272 -7.94 -12.99 2.62
C LEU A 272 -7.93 -11.84 1.58
N GLN A 273 -8.27 -10.62 1.99
CA GLN A 273 -8.19 -9.45 1.11
C GLN A 273 -6.73 -9.16 0.75
N SER A 274 -5.82 -9.13 1.73
CA SER A 274 -4.38 -8.93 1.49
C SER A 274 -3.79 -10.03 0.62
N PHE A 275 -4.12 -11.29 0.87
CA PHE A 275 -3.71 -12.42 0.03
C PHE A 275 -4.17 -12.24 -1.42
N THR A 276 -5.45 -11.89 -1.62
CA THR A 276 -6.00 -11.65 -2.97
C THR A 276 -5.32 -10.47 -3.64
N SER A 277 -5.05 -9.39 -2.89
CA SER A 277 -4.37 -8.19 -3.37
C SER A 277 -2.93 -8.45 -3.80
N HIS A 278 -2.21 -9.32 -3.09
CA HIS A 278 -0.86 -9.70 -3.48
C HIS A 278 -0.85 -10.65 -4.67
N LEU A 279 -1.72 -11.67 -4.65
CA LEU A 279 -1.78 -12.67 -5.70
C LEU A 279 -2.20 -12.09 -7.06
N LEU A 280 -3.22 -11.24 -7.06
CA LEU A 280 -3.80 -10.67 -8.29
C LEU A 280 -3.30 -9.25 -8.58
N GLY A 281 -2.70 -8.58 -7.61
CA GLY A 281 -2.27 -7.20 -7.70
C GLY A 281 -0.77 -7.05 -7.88
N ASP A 282 -0.09 -6.63 -6.83
CA ASP A 282 1.26 -6.07 -6.90
C ASP A 282 2.39 -7.08 -7.17
N ALA A 283 2.24 -8.36 -6.79
CA ALA A 283 3.29 -9.35 -7.02
C ALA A 283 3.44 -9.73 -8.51
N GLY A 284 2.31 -9.82 -9.22
CA GLY A 284 2.29 -10.21 -10.64
C GLY A 284 2.35 -9.04 -11.61
N SER A 285 1.90 -7.85 -11.21
CA SER A 285 1.73 -6.73 -12.14
C SER A 285 3.02 -6.25 -12.84
N PRO A 286 4.20 -6.18 -12.18
CA PRO A 286 5.38 -5.70 -12.87
C PRO A 286 5.87 -6.68 -13.94
N TYR A 287 5.81 -7.98 -13.65
CA TYR A 287 6.15 -9.04 -14.62
C TYR A 287 5.20 -9.02 -15.82
N LEU A 288 3.89 -8.94 -15.59
CA LEU A 288 2.90 -8.93 -16.66
C LEU A 288 3.05 -7.73 -17.60
N ILE A 289 3.28 -6.53 -17.06
CA ILE A 289 3.54 -5.35 -17.89
C ILE A 289 4.85 -5.48 -18.66
N GLY A 290 5.90 -6.00 -18.01
CA GLY A 290 7.18 -6.23 -18.66
C GLY A 290 7.13 -7.26 -19.78
N PHE A 291 6.23 -8.24 -19.70
CA PHE A 291 6.02 -9.22 -20.77
C PHE A 291 5.27 -8.63 -21.98
N VAL A 292 4.37 -7.67 -21.74
CA VAL A 292 3.58 -7.02 -22.79
C VAL A 292 4.34 -5.88 -23.48
N SER A 293 5.30 -5.25 -22.80
CA SER A 293 6.05 -4.06 -23.27
C SER A 293 7.32 -4.40 -24.03
#